data_AF-A0A3D0CFF1-F1
#
_entry.id   AF-A0A3D0CFF1-F1
#
_cell.length_a   1.000
_cell.length_b   1.000
_cell.length_c   1.000
_cell.angle_alpha   90.00
_cell.angle_beta   90.00
_cell.angle_gamma   90.00
#
_symmetry.space_group_name_H-M   'P 1'
#
loop_
_entity.id
_entity.type
_entity.pdbx_description
1 polymer ?
#
loop_
_entity_poly.entity_id
_entity_poly.type
_entity_poly.pdbx_seq_one_letter_code
_entity_poly.pdbx_strand_id
1 'polypeptide(L)'
;MFSHKKLLTLAFSGLLVTTNLLANEDDKANFGSSDAVSNKIANDNKKSKPTFKTQLEQYGIEIGADYFATFISANNVLPTKEDSASSGLIRFYGSWTAMSDKKNNRGSLIWKVEHRHSYTDNTVKDFEFDVGGLGLIGPTFSDEGTRLTNLYWKQEFMDGNATVVGGFLDVTDFVDLYAMTSPWSGFMNFAFSTGTTTIALPGDATLGMAGGVMLSDQYYLIGSFADMNSISSKPFKGFESFFSDNKYFKSIEFGWAKSRGELFVDNIHATLWHSDESEIQGSTEGYGINFSASRLINSTWYPFIRAGVSEDAGTLMEKSVSAGIGYYGLGGESNNLGLAVNWGDIKGSDDQYTTELFYFMQITSNFELTADIQYIANPALNLPETSALIYGLRLRLDI
;
A
#
# COMPACT_ATOMS: atom_id res chain seq x y z
N MET A 1 -17.69 25.93 -22.91
CA MET A 1 -17.43 26.68 -21.66
C MET A 1 -18.40 26.20 -20.59
N PHE A 2 -18.12 25.05 -19.99
CA PHE A 2 -18.89 24.48 -18.88
C PHE A 2 -18.00 24.45 -17.64
N SER A 3 -18.41 25.20 -16.62
CA SER A 3 -17.65 25.45 -15.39
C SER A 3 -17.55 24.20 -14.51
N HIS A 4 -16.31 23.82 -14.17
CA HIS A 4 -15.85 22.66 -13.38
C HIS A 4 -16.30 22.61 -11.89
N LYS A 5 -17.33 23.34 -11.48
CA LYS A 5 -17.68 23.51 -10.04
C LYS A 5 -18.82 22.64 -9.52
N LYS A 6 -19.29 21.62 -10.24
CA LYS A 6 -20.47 20.83 -9.80
C LYS A 6 -20.27 19.31 -9.64
N LEU A 7 -19.09 18.75 -9.91
CA LEU A 7 -18.87 17.31 -9.72
C LEU A 7 -18.57 16.90 -8.26
N LEU A 8 -18.06 17.81 -7.42
CA LEU A 8 -17.58 17.44 -6.07
C LEU A 8 -18.67 17.27 -5.01
N THR A 9 -19.90 17.77 -5.24
CA THR A 9 -20.93 17.84 -4.18
C THR A 9 -21.80 16.59 -4.08
N LEU A 10 -21.79 15.69 -5.09
CA LEU A 10 -22.60 14.46 -5.05
C LEU A 10 -21.93 13.26 -4.37
N ALA A 11 -20.60 13.26 -4.22
CA ALA A 11 -19.88 12.14 -3.60
C ALA A 11 -20.03 12.12 -2.06
N PHE A 12 -20.19 13.28 -1.42
CA PHE A 12 -20.23 13.39 0.04
C PHE A 12 -21.52 12.88 0.70
N SER A 13 -22.66 12.96 0.01
CA SER A 13 -23.96 12.62 0.61
C SER A 13 -24.25 11.11 0.63
N GLY A 14 -23.58 10.30 -0.20
CA GLY A 14 -23.74 8.85 -0.21
C GLY A 14 -22.99 8.11 0.90
N LEU A 15 -21.90 8.68 1.42
CA LEU A 15 -21.04 8.06 2.44
C LEU A 15 -21.66 8.06 3.85
N LEU A 16 -22.65 8.91 4.11
CA LEU A 16 -23.21 9.15 5.46
C LEU A 16 -24.44 8.32 5.82
N VAL A 17 -24.90 7.40 4.98
CA VAL A 17 -26.06 6.55 5.32
C VAL A 17 -25.60 5.41 6.25
N THR A 18 -25.85 5.54 7.55
CA THR A 18 -25.56 4.50 8.54
C THR A 18 -26.56 3.35 8.40
N THR A 19 -26.12 2.19 7.95
CA THR A 19 -26.85 0.93 8.09
C THR A 19 -26.16 0.12 9.19
N ASN A 20 -26.86 -0.11 10.29
CA ASN A 20 -26.45 -1.07 11.32
C ASN A 20 -26.59 -2.46 10.71
N LEU A 21 -25.53 -3.29 10.70
CA LEU A 21 -25.60 -4.75 10.77
C LEU A 21 -24.20 -5.40 10.81
N LEU A 22 -24.10 -6.38 11.73
CA LEU A 22 -23.13 -7.47 11.92
C LEU A 22 -21.70 -7.10 12.35
N ALA A 23 -21.51 -7.10 13.68
CA ALA A 23 -20.21 -7.25 14.33
C ALA A 23 -19.62 -8.64 14.01
N ASN A 24 -18.37 -8.68 13.58
CA ASN A 24 -17.61 -9.90 13.37
C ASN A 24 -16.86 -10.27 14.67
N GLU A 25 -16.68 -11.56 14.95
CA GLU A 25 -16.20 -12.12 16.23
C GLU A 25 -14.73 -11.82 16.60
N ASP A 26 -13.96 -11.11 15.77
CA ASP A 26 -12.62 -10.61 16.12
C ASP A 26 -12.68 -9.10 16.39
N ASP A 27 -13.15 -8.72 17.59
CA ASP A 27 -13.39 -7.34 18.03
C ASP A 27 -12.09 -6.57 18.40
N LYS A 28 -10.96 -6.99 17.83
CA LYS A 28 -9.62 -6.46 18.13
C LYS A 28 -9.20 -5.43 17.08
N ALA A 29 -8.52 -4.39 17.53
CA ALA A 29 -7.89 -3.45 16.62
C ALA A 29 -6.66 -4.11 15.98
N ASN A 30 -6.81 -4.54 14.74
CA ASN A 30 -5.68 -4.98 13.95
C ASN A 30 -5.05 -3.72 13.35
N PHE A 31 -3.86 -3.31 13.81
CA PHE A 31 -3.10 -2.20 13.21
C PHE A 31 -2.06 -2.78 12.24
N GLY A 32 -2.10 -2.37 10.98
CA GLY A 32 -1.32 -2.92 9.86
C GLY A 32 -2.16 -3.40 8.66
N SER A 33 -1.76 -3.10 7.43
CA SER A 33 -2.49 -3.40 6.20
C SER A 33 -2.75 -4.92 5.97
N SER A 34 -3.48 -5.26 4.90
CA SER A 34 -3.57 -6.66 4.44
C SER A 34 -2.22 -7.30 4.11
N ASP A 35 -1.19 -6.48 3.91
CA ASP A 35 0.14 -6.87 3.47
C ASP A 35 1.12 -6.99 4.64
N ALA A 36 0.72 -6.52 5.82
CA ALA A 36 1.44 -6.77 7.06
C ALA A 36 1.57 -8.29 7.26
N VAL A 37 2.78 -8.74 7.63
CA VAL A 37 3.19 -10.16 7.64
C VAL A 37 2.17 -11.08 8.31
N SER A 38 1.72 -10.76 9.52
CA SER A 38 0.75 -11.59 10.25
C SER A 38 -0.61 -11.65 9.54
N ASN A 39 -1.08 -10.54 8.98
CA ASN A 39 -2.36 -10.47 8.26
C ASN A 39 -2.30 -11.27 6.96
N LYS A 40 -1.16 -11.18 6.26
CA LYS A 40 -0.93 -11.92 5.04
C LYS A 40 -0.95 -13.44 5.27
N ILE A 41 -0.20 -13.91 6.26
CA ILE A 41 -0.16 -15.35 6.64
C ILE A 41 -1.57 -15.84 7.04
N ALA A 42 -2.29 -15.07 7.86
CA ALA A 42 -3.64 -15.43 8.29
C ALA A 42 -4.60 -15.55 7.10
N ASN A 43 -4.52 -14.64 6.13
CA ASN A 43 -5.37 -14.66 4.94
C ASN A 43 -5.05 -15.84 4.00
N ASP A 44 -3.78 -16.16 3.79
CA ASP A 44 -3.39 -17.27 2.92
C ASP A 44 -3.73 -18.63 3.56
N ASN A 45 -3.50 -18.77 4.88
CA ASN A 45 -3.84 -19.98 5.63
C ASN A 45 -5.35 -20.27 5.67
N LYS A 46 -6.23 -19.28 5.47
CA LYS A 46 -7.68 -19.50 5.29
C LYS A 46 -7.99 -20.23 3.97
N LYS A 47 -7.18 -20.03 2.93
CA LYS A 47 -7.36 -20.65 1.60
C LYS A 47 -6.77 -22.05 1.56
N SER A 48 -5.54 -22.19 2.05
CA SER A 48 -4.80 -23.46 2.09
C SER A 48 -3.73 -23.41 3.18
N LYS A 49 -3.69 -24.43 4.03
CA LYS A 49 -2.71 -24.53 5.11
C LYS A 49 -2.05 -25.90 5.15
N PRO A 50 -0.81 -26.02 4.68
CA PRO A 50 -0.04 -27.26 4.79
C PRO A 50 0.15 -27.70 6.25
N THR A 51 0.16 -29.02 6.50
CA THR A 51 0.25 -29.60 7.85
C THR A 51 1.49 -29.16 8.64
N PHE A 52 2.63 -28.92 7.97
CA PHE A 52 3.84 -28.48 8.65
C PHE A 52 3.70 -27.08 9.27
N LYS A 53 2.89 -26.18 8.68
CA LYS A 53 2.60 -24.86 9.27
C LYS A 53 1.91 -25.01 10.62
N THR A 54 0.98 -25.96 10.74
CA THR A 54 0.32 -26.30 12.02
C THR A 54 1.29 -26.83 13.08
N GLN A 55 2.37 -27.51 12.67
CA GLN A 55 3.41 -27.98 13.61
C GLN A 55 4.25 -26.81 14.13
N LEU A 56 4.58 -25.84 13.26
CA LEU A 56 5.34 -24.64 13.63
C LEU A 56 4.56 -23.73 14.59
N GLU A 57 3.24 -23.65 14.42
CA GLU A 57 2.36 -22.86 15.30
C GLU A 57 2.38 -23.33 16.76
N GLN A 58 2.66 -24.61 17.02
CA GLN A 58 2.85 -25.12 18.38
C GLN A 58 4.04 -24.46 19.09
N TYR A 59 5.00 -23.94 18.32
CA TYR A 59 6.15 -23.17 18.80
C TYR A 59 5.95 -21.65 18.65
N GLY A 60 4.73 -21.21 18.34
CA GLY A 60 4.39 -19.81 18.10
C GLY A 60 4.95 -19.25 16.80
N ILE A 61 5.36 -20.11 15.85
CA ILE A 61 5.95 -19.71 14.57
C ILE A 61 4.90 -19.82 13.47
N GLU A 62 4.71 -18.73 12.74
CA GLU A 62 3.84 -18.65 11.56
C GLU A 62 4.70 -18.20 10.38
N ILE A 63 4.60 -18.89 9.23
CA ILE A 63 5.40 -18.57 8.04
C ILE A 63 4.58 -18.61 6.75
N GLY A 64 5.00 -17.80 5.79
CA GLY A 64 4.47 -17.76 4.42
C GLY A 64 5.60 -17.55 3.42
N ALA A 65 5.35 -18.03 2.20
CA ALA A 65 6.20 -17.79 1.06
C ALA A 65 5.32 -17.63 -0.17
N ASP A 66 5.63 -16.65 -1.01
CA ASP A 66 4.92 -16.49 -2.27
C ASP A 66 5.83 -15.94 -3.36
N TYR A 67 5.39 -16.15 -4.60
CA TYR A 67 6.03 -15.66 -5.80
C TYR A 67 5.05 -14.80 -6.60
N PHE A 68 5.49 -13.63 -7.01
CA PHE A 68 4.77 -12.80 -7.97
C PHE A 68 5.55 -12.68 -9.27
N ALA A 69 4.81 -12.63 -10.37
CA ALA A 69 5.34 -12.26 -11.67
C ALA A 69 4.35 -11.30 -12.32
N THR A 70 4.87 -10.28 -13.00
CA THR A 70 4.03 -9.34 -13.73
C THR A 70 4.66 -9.01 -15.07
N PHE A 71 3.79 -8.79 -16.06
CA PHE A 71 4.14 -8.31 -17.38
C PHE A 71 3.23 -7.14 -17.70
N ILE A 72 3.78 -6.07 -18.26
CA ILE A 72 3.04 -4.91 -18.74
C ILE A 72 3.52 -4.51 -20.14
N SER A 73 2.63 -3.91 -20.93
CA SER A 73 2.96 -3.32 -22.22
C SER A 73 2.12 -2.07 -22.50
N ALA A 74 2.60 -1.19 -23.37
CA ALA A 74 1.91 0.05 -23.73
C ALA A 74 1.74 0.19 -25.24
N ASN A 75 0.71 0.93 -25.65
CA ASN A 75 0.53 1.30 -27.07
C ASN A 75 1.46 2.45 -27.50
N ASN A 76 1.86 3.30 -26.56
CA ASN A 76 2.64 4.51 -26.78
C ASN A 76 3.74 4.61 -25.70
N VAL A 77 4.97 4.81 -26.12
CA VAL A 77 6.13 5.05 -25.25
C VAL A 77 6.97 6.21 -25.76
N LEU A 78 7.80 6.78 -24.90
CA LEU A 78 8.80 7.79 -25.26
C LEU A 78 9.78 7.24 -26.31
N PRO A 79 10.37 8.10 -27.16
CA PRO A 79 11.40 7.67 -28.10
C PRO A 79 12.51 6.91 -27.39
N THR A 80 13.02 5.85 -28.02
CA THR A 80 14.11 4.97 -27.51
C THR A 80 13.75 4.11 -26.29
N LYS A 81 12.50 4.12 -25.83
CA LYS A 81 12.02 3.23 -24.76
C LYS A 81 11.38 1.97 -25.34
N GLU A 82 11.46 0.90 -24.56
CA GLU A 82 10.80 -0.37 -24.86
C GLU A 82 9.31 -0.27 -24.53
N ASP A 83 8.48 -0.97 -25.29
CA ASP A 83 7.02 -0.94 -25.16
C ASP A 83 6.47 -1.93 -24.12
N SER A 84 7.34 -2.66 -23.44
CA SER A 84 6.97 -3.66 -22.44
C SER A 84 8.02 -3.83 -21.35
N ALA A 85 7.56 -4.26 -20.18
CA ALA A 85 8.39 -4.59 -19.04
C ALA A 85 7.83 -5.79 -18.29
N SER A 86 8.71 -6.55 -17.64
CA SER A 86 8.34 -7.74 -16.90
C SER A 86 9.24 -7.91 -15.70
N SER A 87 8.67 -8.17 -14.53
CA SER A 87 9.43 -8.33 -13.29
C SER A 87 8.79 -9.37 -12.37
N GLY A 88 9.60 -9.93 -11.48
CA GLY A 88 9.16 -10.92 -10.52
C GLY A 88 9.75 -10.68 -9.15
N LEU A 89 9.14 -11.30 -8.14
CA LEU A 89 9.70 -11.32 -6.80
C LEU A 89 9.25 -12.53 -6.01
N ILE A 90 10.14 -13.03 -5.16
CA ILE A 90 9.86 -14.05 -4.17
C ILE A 90 9.94 -13.41 -2.78
N ARG A 91 9.00 -13.78 -1.90
CA ARG A 91 8.99 -13.33 -0.51
C ARG A 91 9.00 -14.51 0.43
N PHE A 92 9.74 -14.38 1.51
CA PHE A 92 9.67 -15.26 2.67
C PHE A 92 9.46 -14.40 3.91
N TYR A 93 8.39 -14.68 4.63
CA TYR A 93 7.96 -13.87 5.76
C TYR A 93 7.41 -14.74 6.87
N GLY A 94 7.47 -14.21 8.08
CA GLY A 94 7.02 -14.94 9.25
C GLY A 94 6.95 -14.11 10.50
N SER A 95 6.35 -14.73 11.51
CA SER A 95 6.29 -14.19 12.86
C SER A 95 6.60 -15.27 13.87
N TRP A 96 7.19 -14.86 14.99
CA TRP A 96 7.43 -15.71 16.15
C TRP A 96 6.85 -15.03 17.38
N THR A 97 5.90 -15.69 18.01
CA THR A 97 5.24 -15.23 19.23
C THR A 97 6.04 -15.67 20.44
N ALA A 98 6.81 -14.75 21.01
CA ALA A 98 7.66 -15.05 22.15
C ALA A 98 6.91 -14.97 23.48
N MET A 99 5.86 -14.15 23.56
CA MET A 99 5.03 -14.02 24.75
C MET A 99 3.57 -13.77 24.38
N SER A 100 2.67 -14.38 25.14
CA SER A 100 1.24 -14.13 25.09
C SER A 100 0.66 -14.39 26.48
N ASP A 101 -0.14 -13.45 27.00
CA ASP A 101 -0.83 -13.61 28.27
C ASP A 101 -2.35 -13.74 28.10
N LYS A 102 -3.06 -14.02 29.20
CA LYS A 102 -4.52 -14.15 29.21
C LYS A 102 -5.26 -12.84 28.92
N LYS A 103 -4.57 -11.71 28.88
CA LYS A 103 -5.11 -10.37 28.56
C LYS A 103 -4.77 -9.96 27.14
N ASN A 104 -4.40 -10.92 26.29
CA ASN A 104 -4.00 -10.72 24.90
C ASN A 104 -2.85 -9.72 24.73
N ASN A 105 -1.99 -9.55 25.75
CA ASN A 105 -0.72 -8.86 25.56
C ASN A 105 0.22 -9.83 24.83
N ARG A 106 0.51 -9.55 23.55
CA ARG A 106 1.31 -10.41 22.67
C ARG A 106 2.58 -9.70 22.23
N GLY A 107 3.71 -10.38 22.39
CA GLY A 107 5.00 -9.91 21.92
C GLY A 107 5.52 -10.84 20.83
N SER A 108 5.72 -10.30 19.64
CA SER A 108 6.11 -11.08 18.47
C SER A 108 7.28 -10.45 17.73
N LEU A 109 8.22 -11.28 17.28
CA LEU A 109 9.22 -10.89 16.29
C LEU A 109 8.64 -11.10 14.90
N ILE A 110 8.69 -10.08 14.04
CA ILE A 110 8.21 -10.11 12.66
C ILE A 110 9.38 -9.99 11.70
N TRP A 111 9.38 -10.78 10.62
CA TRP A 111 10.37 -10.68 9.55
C TRP A 111 9.76 -10.85 8.16
N LYS A 112 10.35 -10.17 7.17
CA LYS A 112 10.08 -10.33 5.74
C LYS A 112 11.38 -10.09 4.96
N VAL A 113 11.77 -11.07 4.17
CA VAL A 113 12.91 -11.04 3.25
C VAL A 113 12.38 -11.28 1.84
N GLU A 114 12.90 -10.55 0.88
CA GLU A 114 12.45 -10.61 -0.51
C GLU A 114 13.64 -10.69 -1.46
N HIS A 115 13.42 -11.24 -2.65
CA HIS A 115 14.30 -11.06 -3.80
C HIS A 115 13.46 -10.57 -4.97
N ARG A 116 13.80 -9.39 -5.50
CA ARG A 116 13.12 -8.73 -6.62
C ARG A 116 14.05 -8.74 -7.83
N HIS A 117 13.52 -9.12 -8.99
CA HIS A 117 14.31 -9.20 -10.23
C HIS A 117 13.48 -8.77 -11.44
N SER A 118 14.17 -8.24 -12.45
CA SER A 118 13.56 -7.99 -13.76
C SER A 118 13.78 -9.17 -14.71
N TYR A 119 12.80 -9.43 -15.58
CA TYR A 119 12.97 -10.35 -16.72
C TYR A 119 13.32 -9.62 -18.03
N THR A 120 13.17 -8.29 -18.02
CA THR A 120 13.45 -7.37 -19.13
C THR A 120 14.46 -6.31 -18.70
N ASP A 121 15.02 -5.56 -19.65
CA ASP A 121 15.98 -4.49 -19.32
C ASP A 121 15.32 -3.35 -18.52
N ASN A 122 14.05 -3.04 -18.80
CA ASN A 122 13.24 -2.11 -18.00
C ASN A 122 12.46 -2.86 -16.92
N THR A 123 12.25 -2.22 -15.77
CA THR A 123 11.45 -2.77 -14.67
C THR A 123 10.01 -2.30 -14.76
N VAL A 124 9.07 -3.07 -14.18
CA VAL A 124 7.66 -2.68 -14.11
C VAL A 124 7.46 -1.43 -13.24
N LYS A 125 8.20 -1.32 -12.13
CA LYS A 125 8.19 -0.16 -11.23
C LYS A 125 8.28 1.17 -11.97
N ASP A 126 9.20 1.27 -12.92
CA ASP A 126 9.57 2.52 -13.59
C ASP A 126 8.86 2.74 -14.93
N PHE A 127 8.00 1.81 -15.36
CA PHE A 127 7.43 1.80 -16.71
C PHE A 127 6.49 2.99 -17.01
N GLU A 128 5.91 3.61 -15.99
CA GLU A 128 5.10 4.82 -16.20
C GLU A 128 5.96 5.97 -16.77
N PHE A 129 7.23 6.07 -16.37
CA PHE A 129 8.17 7.02 -16.94
C PHE A 129 8.45 6.73 -18.42
N ASP A 130 8.44 5.47 -18.83
CA ASP A 130 8.66 5.08 -20.23
C ASP A 130 7.50 5.47 -21.13
N VAL A 131 6.27 5.55 -20.62
CA VAL A 131 5.11 6.12 -21.33
C VAL A 131 5.02 7.65 -21.22
N GLY A 132 6.00 8.26 -20.55
CA GLY A 132 6.09 9.69 -20.29
C GLY A 132 5.24 10.18 -19.11
N GLY A 133 4.66 9.30 -18.32
CA GLY A 133 3.97 9.70 -17.09
C GLY A 133 4.93 9.95 -15.94
N LEU A 134 4.44 10.58 -14.87
CA LEU A 134 5.17 10.74 -13.62
C LEU A 134 4.48 9.91 -12.53
N GLY A 135 4.95 8.69 -12.33
CA GLY A 135 4.35 7.74 -11.41
C GLY A 135 5.13 6.43 -11.33
N LEU A 136 4.60 5.49 -10.55
CA LEU A 136 5.18 4.15 -10.39
C LEU A 136 4.08 3.11 -10.61
N ILE A 137 4.44 1.98 -11.22
CA ILE A 137 3.52 0.85 -11.41
C ILE A 137 4.03 -0.34 -10.60
N GLY A 138 3.30 -0.71 -9.57
CA GLY A 138 3.65 -1.79 -8.65
C GLY A 138 5.08 -1.64 -8.11
N PRO A 139 5.34 -0.68 -7.19
CA PRO A 139 6.69 -0.27 -6.77
C PRO A 139 7.65 -1.39 -6.32
N THR A 140 7.13 -2.57 -5.99
CA THR A 140 7.90 -3.75 -5.60
C THR A 140 8.40 -4.59 -6.77
N PHE A 141 7.88 -4.38 -7.98
CA PHE A 141 8.28 -5.07 -9.21
C PHE A 141 9.50 -4.37 -9.84
N SER A 142 10.64 -4.52 -9.17
CA SER A 142 11.93 -3.87 -9.48
C SER A 142 13.07 -4.88 -9.66
N ASP A 143 14.28 -4.40 -9.94
CA ASP A 143 15.51 -5.20 -10.01
C ASP A 143 16.46 -4.95 -8.81
N GLU A 144 15.89 -4.82 -7.61
CA GLU A 144 16.64 -4.44 -6.41
C GLU A 144 17.36 -5.63 -5.73
N GLY A 145 17.17 -6.85 -6.22
CA GLY A 145 17.80 -8.06 -5.72
C GLY A 145 17.32 -8.47 -4.32
N THR A 146 18.17 -9.17 -3.58
CA THR A 146 17.85 -9.66 -2.22
C THR A 146 17.86 -8.52 -1.22
N ARG A 147 16.78 -8.38 -0.44
CA ARG A 147 16.60 -7.31 0.55
C ARG A 147 15.86 -7.77 1.79
N LEU A 148 16.04 -7.00 2.86
CA LEU A 148 15.16 -7.05 4.02
C LEU A 148 14.03 -6.04 3.81
N THR A 149 12.82 -6.38 4.24
CA THR A 149 11.65 -5.48 4.15
C THR A 149 11.07 -5.21 5.54
N ASN A 150 11.01 -6.25 6.38
CA ASN A 150 10.70 -6.08 7.80
C ASN A 150 11.66 -6.89 8.66
N LEU A 151 12.04 -6.31 9.80
CA LEU A 151 12.60 -7.00 10.96
C LEU A 151 12.33 -6.15 12.20
N TYR A 152 11.24 -6.43 12.89
CA TYR A 152 10.82 -5.61 14.03
C TYR A 152 10.16 -6.42 15.13
N TRP A 153 10.19 -5.86 16.33
CA TRP A 153 9.38 -6.33 17.44
C TRP A 153 7.99 -5.67 17.39
N LYS A 154 6.93 -6.47 17.49
CA LYS A 154 5.54 -6.02 17.65
C LYS A 154 5.08 -6.33 19.07
N GLN A 155 4.62 -5.31 19.77
CA GLN A 155 4.01 -5.42 21.09
C GLN A 155 2.55 -4.99 21.03
N GLU A 156 1.66 -5.94 21.27
CA GLU A 156 0.22 -5.72 21.43
C GLU A 156 -0.09 -5.65 22.92
N PHE A 157 -0.95 -4.71 23.31
CA PHE A 157 -1.40 -4.52 24.69
C PHE A 157 -2.83 -3.96 24.72
N MET A 158 -3.39 -3.85 25.94
CA MET A 158 -4.77 -3.37 26.15
C MET A 158 -5.81 -4.20 25.39
N ASP A 159 -5.67 -5.52 25.43
CA ASP A 159 -6.57 -6.46 24.74
C ASP A 159 -6.58 -6.27 23.20
N GLY A 160 -5.43 -5.87 22.64
CA GLY A 160 -5.27 -5.59 21.21
C GLY A 160 -5.67 -4.17 20.80
N ASN A 161 -6.13 -3.31 21.72
CA ASN A 161 -6.49 -1.92 21.40
C ASN A 161 -5.29 -1.01 21.20
N ALA A 162 -4.08 -1.47 21.51
CA ALA A 162 -2.87 -0.72 21.26
C ALA A 162 -1.76 -1.64 20.75
N THR A 163 -1.00 -1.14 19.78
CA THR A 163 0.13 -1.83 19.18
C THR A 163 1.30 -0.85 19.08
N VAL A 164 2.50 -1.30 19.44
CA VAL A 164 3.74 -0.58 19.18
C VAL A 164 4.69 -1.51 18.44
N VAL A 165 5.36 -0.98 17.43
CA VAL A 165 6.40 -1.68 16.67
C VAL A 165 7.70 -0.90 16.71
N GLY A 166 8.83 -1.61 16.69
CA GLY A 166 10.15 -1.00 16.62
C GLY A 166 11.18 -1.92 15.98
N GLY A 167 11.99 -1.38 15.08
CA GLY A 167 12.99 -2.11 14.29
C GLY A 167 13.03 -1.61 12.85
N PHE A 168 13.30 -2.51 11.91
CA PHE A 168 13.25 -2.24 10.47
C PHE A 168 11.82 -2.41 9.96
N LEU A 169 11.19 -1.29 9.62
CA LEU A 169 9.78 -1.15 9.25
C LEU A 169 9.63 -0.93 7.75
N ASP A 170 8.41 -1.16 7.27
CA ASP A 170 7.92 -0.63 6.00
C ASP A 170 6.77 0.30 6.36
N VAL A 171 6.91 1.60 6.08
CA VAL A 171 5.90 2.59 6.48
C VAL A 171 4.57 2.42 5.74
N THR A 172 4.61 1.80 4.56
CA THR A 172 3.40 1.50 3.77
C THR A 172 2.57 0.39 4.41
N ASP A 173 3.09 -0.31 5.41
CA ASP A 173 2.31 -1.29 6.19
C ASP A 173 1.31 -0.63 7.14
N PHE A 174 1.40 0.68 7.44
CA PHE A 174 0.53 1.33 8.46
C PHE A 174 0.17 2.80 8.23
N VAL A 175 0.75 3.49 7.23
CA VAL A 175 0.42 4.91 6.93
C VAL A 175 -0.62 5.00 5.81
N ASP A 176 -1.68 5.79 6.04
CA ASP A 176 -2.67 6.22 5.03
C ASP A 176 -3.33 5.05 4.27
N LEU A 177 -3.82 4.06 5.02
CA LEU A 177 -4.27 2.76 4.51
C LEU A 177 -5.76 2.66 4.19
N TYR A 178 -6.09 1.94 3.11
CA TYR A 178 -7.45 1.45 2.81
C TYR A 178 -7.41 0.07 2.13
N ALA A 179 -8.54 -0.65 2.09
CA ALA A 179 -8.56 -2.06 1.67
C ALA A 179 -8.06 -2.36 0.24
N MET A 180 -8.10 -1.41 -0.70
CA MET A 180 -7.61 -1.63 -2.07
C MET A 180 -6.20 -1.07 -2.34
N THR A 181 -5.48 -0.60 -1.29
CA THR A 181 -4.10 -0.09 -1.39
C THR A 181 -3.10 -1.16 -1.84
N SER A 182 -3.40 -2.44 -1.55
CA SER A 182 -2.46 -3.54 -1.70
C SER A 182 -2.04 -3.70 -3.17
N PRO A 183 -0.76 -3.51 -3.51
CA PRO A 183 -0.25 -3.73 -4.87
C PRO A 183 -0.18 -5.23 -5.23
N TRP A 184 -0.66 -6.12 -4.36
CA TRP A 184 -0.69 -7.56 -4.57
C TRP A 184 -2.05 -8.07 -5.05
N SER A 185 -3.13 -7.45 -4.56
CA SER A 185 -4.52 -7.87 -4.85
C SER A 185 -5.43 -6.73 -5.30
N GLY A 186 -4.93 -5.50 -5.29
CA GLY A 186 -5.64 -4.29 -5.73
C GLY A 186 -4.97 -3.65 -6.94
N PHE A 187 -5.10 -2.32 -7.00
CA PHE A 187 -4.55 -1.49 -8.06
C PHE A 187 -3.02 -1.64 -8.15
N MET A 188 -2.48 -1.58 -9.36
CA MET A 188 -1.04 -1.55 -9.62
C MET A 188 -0.48 -0.14 -9.67
N ASN A 189 -1.23 0.85 -10.17
CA ASN A 189 -0.74 2.21 -10.26
C ASN A 189 -0.64 2.85 -8.87
N PHE A 190 0.52 3.45 -8.58
CA PHE A 190 0.81 4.03 -7.27
C PHE A 190 -0.09 5.23 -6.91
N ALA A 191 -0.74 5.87 -7.90
CA ALA A 191 -1.76 6.89 -7.68
C ALA A 191 -2.94 6.41 -6.81
N PHE A 192 -3.20 5.10 -6.78
CA PHE A 192 -4.26 4.50 -5.97
C PHE A 192 -3.75 3.83 -4.69
N SER A 193 -2.49 4.07 -4.32
CA SER A 193 -1.84 3.47 -3.15
C SER A 193 -1.63 4.50 -2.02
N THR A 194 -0.72 4.20 -1.08
CA THR A 194 -0.36 5.05 0.06
C THR A 194 -0.01 6.46 -0.40
N GLY A 195 -0.66 7.45 0.21
CA GLY A 195 -0.40 8.85 -0.02
C GLY A 195 -0.98 9.42 -1.31
N THR A 196 -1.64 8.63 -2.17
CA THR A 196 -2.08 9.06 -3.51
C THR A 196 -0.97 9.85 -4.22
N THR A 197 0.28 9.37 -4.18
CA THR A 197 1.50 10.00 -4.76
C THR A 197 1.96 11.34 -4.15
N THR A 198 1.37 11.79 -3.03
CA THR A 198 1.74 13.06 -2.38
C THR A 198 2.52 12.88 -1.07
N ILE A 199 2.98 11.69 -0.70
CA ILE A 199 3.79 11.48 0.51
C ILE A 199 5.22 11.14 0.09
N ALA A 200 6.21 11.85 0.64
CA ALA A 200 7.61 11.49 0.50
C ALA A 200 7.94 10.36 1.49
N LEU A 201 7.85 9.12 1.01
CA LEU A 201 8.04 7.93 1.84
C LEU A 201 9.53 7.55 1.93
N PRO A 202 10.01 7.08 3.09
CA PRO A 202 11.28 6.36 3.17
C PRO A 202 11.20 5.03 2.40
N GLY A 203 12.37 4.48 2.05
CA GLY A 203 12.45 3.13 1.51
C GLY A 203 12.14 2.04 2.55
N ASP A 204 11.87 0.83 2.07
CA ASP A 204 11.57 -0.35 2.91
C ASP A 204 12.71 -0.67 3.91
N ALA A 205 12.40 -1.47 4.94
CA ALA A 205 13.33 -1.77 6.03
C ALA A 205 14.00 -0.51 6.62
N THR A 206 13.21 0.53 6.83
CA THR A 206 13.65 1.75 7.51
C THR A 206 13.69 1.54 9.02
N LEU A 207 14.77 1.96 9.67
CA LEU A 207 14.87 1.87 11.12
C LEU A 207 13.94 2.89 11.77
N GLY A 208 13.05 2.44 12.65
CA GLY A 208 12.08 3.34 13.27
C GLY A 208 11.18 2.68 14.30
N MET A 209 10.14 3.43 14.65
CA MET A 209 9.05 2.99 15.50
C MET A 209 7.72 3.53 15.02
N ALA A 210 6.66 2.76 15.24
CA ALA A 210 5.29 3.19 15.00
C ALA A 210 4.38 2.65 16.09
N GLY A 211 3.22 3.28 16.28
CA GLY A 211 2.23 2.81 17.23
C GLY A 211 0.83 3.22 16.83
N GLY A 212 -0.13 2.33 17.07
CA GLY A 212 -1.55 2.55 16.87
C GLY A 212 -2.30 2.33 18.19
N VAL A 213 -3.33 3.14 18.45
CA VAL A 213 -4.18 3.02 19.62
C VAL A 213 -5.64 3.38 19.30
N MET A 214 -6.57 2.57 19.80
CA MET A 214 -7.98 2.92 19.83
C MET A 214 -8.24 3.93 20.95
N LEU A 215 -8.82 5.07 20.59
CA LEU A 215 -9.28 6.10 21.52
C LEU A 215 -10.72 5.84 21.99
N SER A 216 -11.50 5.12 21.18
CA SER A 216 -12.82 4.58 21.49
C SER A 216 -13.07 3.33 20.64
N ASP A 217 -14.30 2.80 20.59
CA ASP A 217 -14.66 1.70 19.69
C ASP A 217 -14.59 2.08 18.20
N GLN A 218 -14.52 3.37 17.89
CA GLN A 218 -14.61 3.90 16.53
C GLN A 218 -13.49 4.87 16.17
N TYR A 219 -12.83 5.51 17.14
CA TYR A 219 -11.76 6.46 16.84
C TYR A 219 -10.40 5.86 17.16
N TYR A 220 -9.42 6.10 16.29
CA TYR A 220 -8.06 5.61 16.45
C TYR A 220 -7.03 6.70 16.14
N LEU A 221 -5.82 6.47 16.62
CA LEU A 221 -4.64 7.29 16.36
C LEU A 221 -3.48 6.38 15.97
N ILE A 222 -2.77 6.71 14.90
CA ILE A 222 -1.51 6.07 14.51
C ILE A 222 -0.43 7.14 14.46
N GLY A 223 0.76 6.83 14.96
CA GLY A 223 1.94 7.69 14.87
C GLY A 223 3.15 6.90 14.42
N SER A 224 4.04 7.53 13.65
CA SER A 224 5.28 6.90 13.20
C SER A 224 6.46 7.85 13.13
N PHE A 225 7.64 7.26 13.28
CA PHE A 225 8.95 7.91 13.22
C PHE A 225 9.96 6.93 12.63
N ALA A 226 10.57 7.27 11.50
CA ALA A 226 11.48 6.36 10.79
C ALA A 226 12.64 7.12 10.12
N ASP A 227 13.75 6.43 9.88
CA ASP A 227 14.88 6.92 9.09
C ASP A 227 14.44 7.23 7.65
N MET A 228 14.74 8.42 7.15
CA MET A 228 14.44 8.78 5.76
C MET A 228 15.44 8.17 4.77
N ASN A 229 16.66 7.87 5.25
CA ASN A 229 17.80 7.47 4.42
C ASN A 229 17.97 5.94 4.32
N SER A 230 16.89 5.18 4.47
CA SER A 230 16.94 3.72 4.46
C SER A 230 17.38 3.16 3.09
N ILE A 231 18.19 2.10 3.13
CA ILE A 231 18.61 1.32 1.96
C ILE A 231 18.37 -0.15 2.27
N SER A 232 17.32 -0.73 1.70
CA SER A 232 16.84 -2.06 2.10
C SER A 232 17.76 -3.23 1.71
N SER A 233 18.64 -3.04 0.73
CA SER A 233 19.71 -4.00 0.38
C SER A 233 20.89 -3.94 1.37
N LYS A 234 20.97 -2.90 2.21
CA LYS A 234 21.98 -2.69 3.24
C LYS A 234 21.31 -2.21 4.55
N PRO A 235 20.32 -2.95 5.08
CA PRO A 235 19.41 -2.44 6.11
C PRO A 235 20.15 -2.02 7.38
N PHE A 236 21.23 -2.70 7.76
CA PHE A 236 22.01 -2.37 8.95
C PHE A 236 22.79 -1.05 8.85
N LYS A 237 22.97 -0.48 7.65
CA LYS A 237 23.40 0.92 7.52
C LYS A 237 22.37 1.91 8.09
N GLY A 238 21.12 1.48 8.22
CA GLY A 238 20.04 2.21 8.90
C GLY A 238 20.41 2.64 10.32
N PHE A 239 21.26 1.91 11.04
CA PHE A 239 21.75 2.38 12.35
C PHE A 239 22.66 3.60 12.22
N GLU A 240 23.53 3.61 11.21
CA GLU A 240 24.44 4.74 10.97
C GLU A 240 23.66 5.98 10.51
N SER A 241 22.80 5.85 9.51
CA SER A 241 21.97 6.95 8.99
C SER A 241 21.04 7.51 10.07
N PHE A 242 20.35 6.65 10.82
CA PHE A 242 19.41 7.08 11.85
C PHE A 242 20.06 7.92 12.97
N PHE A 243 21.29 7.58 13.40
CA PHE A 243 21.97 8.31 14.49
C PHE A 243 22.94 9.40 14.00
N SER A 244 23.41 9.34 12.75
CA SER A 244 24.44 10.25 12.24
C SER A 244 23.87 11.30 11.28
N ASP A 245 23.06 10.87 10.30
CA ASP A 245 22.48 11.79 9.32
C ASP A 245 21.32 12.59 9.93
N ASN A 246 20.60 11.97 10.87
CA ASN A 246 19.47 12.55 11.60
C ASN A 246 18.38 13.10 10.65
N LYS A 247 18.06 12.34 9.59
CA LYS A 247 17.01 12.63 8.62
C LYS A 247 15.86 11.64 8.81
N TYR A 248 14.65 12.15 8.99
CA TYR A 248 13.52 11.36 9.45
C TYR A 248 12.24 11.63 8.68
N PHE A 249 11.44 10.58 8.55
CA PHE A 249 10.03 10.62 8.24
C PHE A 249 9.21 10.57 9.53
N LYS A 250 8.16 11.39 9.60
CA LYS A 250 7.25 11.49 10.74
C LYS A 250 5.82 11.49 10.22
N SER A 251 4.91 10.78 10.89
CA SER A 251 3.48 10.90 10.60
C SER A 251 2.61 10.77 11.84
N ILE A 252 1.42 11.38 11.76
CA ILE A 252 0.32 11.17 12.69
C ILE A 252 -0.99 11.07 11.89
N GLU A 253 -1.75 10.03 12.14
CA GLU A 253 -3.03 9.74 11.49
C GLU A 253 -4.12 9.64 12.54
N PHE A 254 -5.18 10.43 12.38
CA PHE A 254 -6.39 10.29 13.16
C PHE A 254 -7.50 9.80 12.27
N GLY A 255 -8.19 8.74 12.72
CA GLY A 255 -9.23 8.12 11.93
C GLY A 255 -10.45 7.72 12.73
N TRP A 256 -11.55 7.62 12.00
CA TRP A 256 -12.77 6.95 12.40
C TRP A 256 -12.89 5.65 11.62
N ALA A 257 -13.31 4.59 12.28
CA ALA A 257 -13.74 3.34 11.66
C ALA A 257 -15.09 2.92 12.20
N LYS A 258 -15.84 2.17 11.40
CA LYS A 258 -17.17 1.69 11.81
C LYS A 258 -17.11 0.81 13.07
N SER A 259 -16.08 -0.02 13.17
CA SER A 259 -15.76 -0.85 14.32
C SER A 259 -14.26 -1.17 14.37
N ARG A 260 -13.78 -1.71 15.50
CA ARG A 260 -12.37 -2.09 15.71
C ARG A 260 -11.85 -3.08 14.66
N GLY A 261 -12.66 -4.07 14.29
CA GLY A 261 -12.31 -5.07 13.28
C GLY A 261 -12.37 -4.54 11.84
N GLU A 262 -12.98 -3.37 11.63
CA GLU A 262 -13.19 -2.78 10.30
C GLU A 262 -12.25 -1.61 9.98
N LEU A 263 -11.20 -1.39 10.80
CA LEU A 263 -10.21 -0.31 10.64
C LEU A 263 -9.66 -0.15 9.22
N PHE A 264 -9.56 -1.22 8.43
CA PHE A 264 -9.03 -1.16 7.05
C PHE A 264 -10.07 -1.02 5.94
N VAL A 265 -11.31 -1.45 6.20
CA VAL A 265 -12.35 -1.54 5.16
C VAL A 265 -13.34 -0.37 5.26
N ASP A 266 -13.71 0.01 6.48
CA ASP A 266 -14.68 1.08 6.72
C ASP A 266 -14.02 2.17 7.56
N ASN A 267 -13.26 3.04 6.91
CA ASN A 267 -12.55 4.11 7.60
C ASN A 267 -12.65 5.47 6.90
N ILE A 268 -12.50 6.51 7.71
CA ILE A 268 -12.27 7.89 7.29
C ILE A 268 -11.11 8.39 8.13
N HIS A 269 -10.02 8.82 7.50
CA HIS A 269 -8.85 9.30 8.23
C HIS A 269 -8.19 10.49 7.56
N ALA A 270 -7.42 11.22 8.36
CA ALA A 270 -6.52 12.25 7.91
C ALA A 270 -5.13 12.01 8.49
N THR A 271 -4.11 12.14 7.65
CA THR A 271 -2.72 11.85 7.96
C THR A 271 -1.89 13.10 7.71
N LEU A 272 -1.27 13.61 8.77
CA LEU A 272 -0.25 14.65 8.67
C LEU A 272 1.12 13.98 8.64
N TRP A 273 2.01 14.45 7.79
CA TRP A 273 3.35 13.90 7.67
C TRP A 273 4.39 14.99 7.39
N HIS A 274 5.64 14.67 7.71
CA HIS A 274 6.81 15.47 7.45
C HIS A 274 7.96 14.54 7.07
N SER A 275 8.74 14.91 6.05
CA SER A 275 10.00 14.25 5.69
C SER A 275 11.13 15.27 5.71
N ASP A 276 12.24 14.91 6.35
CA ASP A 276 13.50 15.62 6.10
C ASP A 276 13.99 15.30 4.67
N GLU A 277 14.89 16.13 4.12
CA GLU A 277 15.47 15.88 2.78
C GLU A 277 16.19 14.52 2.70
N SER A 278 16.12 13.89 1.53
CA SER A 278 16.86 12.66 1.25
C SER A 278 17.26 12.56 -0.21
N GLU A 279 18.56 12.60 -0.47
CA GLU A 279 19.12 12.32 -1.80
C GLU A 279 18.84 10.87 -2.24
N ILE A 280 18.79 9.92 -1.29
CA ILE A 280 18.53 8.50 -1.56
C ILE A 280 17.12 8.29 -2.11
N GLN A 281 16.14 9.00 -1.53
CA GLN A 281 14.75 8.93 -1.96
C GLN A 281 14.39 9.97 -3.04
N GLY A 282 15.33 10.85 -3.42
CA GLY A 282 15.08 11.93 -4.37
C GLY A 282 14.07 12.97 -3.88
N SER A 283 14.02 13.22 -2.56
CA SER A 283 13.03 14.10 -1.92
C SER A 283 13.70 15.28 -1.21
N THR A 284 12.97 16.38 -1.09
CA THR A 284 13.37 17.57 -0.33
C THR A 284 12.66 17.61 1.03
N GLU A 285 13.14 18.45 1.95
CA GLU A 285 12.45 18.66 3.23
C GLU A 285 11.07 19.28 2.99
N GLY A 286 10.03 18.65 3.53
CA GLY A 286 8.67 19.14 3.35
C GLY A 286 7.65 18.38 4.19
N TYR A 287 6.40 18.76 4.02
CA TYR A 287 5.28 18.23 4.79
C TYR A 287 4.02 18.13 3.95
N GLY A 288 3.00 17.48 4.48
CA GLY A 288 1.72 17.41 3.81
C GLY A 288 0.60 16.86 4.66
N ILE A 289 -0.57 16.83 4.04
CA ILE A 289 -1.79 16.24 4.59
C ILE A 289 -2.43 15.33 3.56
N ASN A 290 -2.85 14.16 4.02
CA ASN A 290 -3.62 13.19 3.26
C ASN A 290 -4.96 12.96 3.94
N PHE A 291 -5.99 12.69 3.13
CA PHE A 291 -7.32 12.34 3.55
C PHE A 291 -7.77 11.12 2.77
N SER A 292 -8.43 10.18 3.45
CA SER A 292 -9.00 9.00 2.82
C SER A 292 -10.34 8.68 3.45
N ALA A 293 -11.29 8.25 2.63
CA ALA A 293 -12.57 7.73 3.06
C ALA A 293 -12.97 6.55 2.18
N SER A 294 -13.30 5.42 2.80
CA SER A 294 -13.76 4.22 2.12
C SER A 294 -14.86 3.51 2.89
N ARG A 295 -15.67 2.74 2.17
CA ARG A 295 -16.75 1.98 2.79
C ARG A 295 -17.13 0.74 2.01
N LEU A 296 -17.23 -0.39 2.68
CA LEU A 296 -17.84 -1.62 2.22
C LEU A 296 -19.36 -1.58 2.43
N ILE A 297 -20.10 -1.63 1.33
CA ILE A 297 -21.55 -1.58 1.30
C ILE A 297 -22.06 -2.94 0.86
N ASN A 298 -22.88 -3.57 1.72
CA ASN A 298 -23.50 -4.87 1.51
C ASN A 298 -22.49 -5.98 1.14
N SER A 299 -21.26 -5.89 1.65
CA SER A 299 -20.16 -6.84 1.34
C SER A 299 -19.84 -6.97 -0.15
N THR A 300 -20.22 -6.01 -0.98
CA THR A 300 -20.08 -6.07 -2.45
C THR A 300 -19.41 -4.82 -2.99
N TRP A 301 -19.95 -3.65 -2.66
CA TRP A 301 -19.49 -2.39 -3.23
C TRP A 301 -18.51 -1.70 -2.30
N TYR A 302 -17.40 -1.21 -2.85
CA TYR A 302 -16.36 -0.56 -2.08
C TYR A 302 -15.96 0.79 -2.71
N PRO A 303 -16.82 1.82 -2.63
CA PRO A 303 -16.43 3.17 -3.02
C PRO A 303 -15.32 3.71 -2.11
N PHE A 304 -14.41 4.47 -2.69
CA PHE A 304 -13.39 5.21 -1.97
C PHE A 304 -13.09 6.57 -2.60
N ILE A 305 -12.59 7.49 -1.78
CA ILE A 305 -12.00 8.75 -2.20
C ILE A 305 -10.76 9.02 -1.34
N ARG A 306 -9.72 9.53 -1.97
CA ARG A 306 -8.44 9.89 -1.38
C ARG A 306 -8.00 11.22 -1.94
N ALA A 307 -7.39 12.05 -1.09
CA ALA A 307 -6.85 13.33 -1.50
C ALA A 307 -5.58 13.62 -0.70
N GLY A 308 -4.61 14.26 -1.33
CA GLY A 308 -3.35 14.61 -0.70
C GLY A 308 -2.86 15.97 -1.18
N VAL A 309 -2.15 16.67 -0.30
CA VAL A 309 -1.41 17.89 -0.61
C VAL A 309 -0.06 17.80 0.08
N SER A 310 1.01 18.11 -0.65
CA SER A 310 2.36 18.27 -0.13
C SER A 310 2.88 19.68 -0.40
N GLU A 311 3.81 20.12 0.44
CA GLU A 311 4.52 21.39 0.28
C GLU A 311 6.02 21.10 0.39
N ASP A 312 6.77 21.49 -0.64
CA ASP A 312 8.22 21.45 -0.74
C ASP A 312 8.91 20.09 -0.51
N ALA A 313 8.18 18.98 -0.55
CA ALA A 313 8.73 17.65 -0.24
C ALA A 313 9.33 16.87 -1.44
N GLY A 314 9.28 17.42 -2.66
CA GLY A 314 9.77 16.73 -3.85
C GLY A 314 8.99 15.45 -4.19
N THR A 315 7.71 15.40 -3.83
CA THR A 315 6.82 14.28 -4.14
C THR A 315 6.48 14.20 -5.62
N LEU A 316 6.02 13.03 -6.08
CA LEU A 316 5.56 12.86 -7.47
C LEU A 316 4.44 13.85 -7.82
N MET A 317 3.51 14.08 -6.88
CA MET A 317 2.44 15.07 -7.03
C MET A 317 2.46 16.06 -5.86
N GLU A 318 2.25 17.36 -6.12
CA GLU A 318 2.02 18.37 -5.07
C GLU A 318 0.59 18.30 -4.53
N LYS A 319 -0.38 17.97 -5.41
CA LYS A 319 -1.76 17.66 -5.01
C LYS A 319 -2.24 16.47 -5.80
N SER A 320 -3.06 15.64 -5.18
CA SER A 320 -3.61 14.48 -5.87
C SER A 320 -4.97 14.11 -5.32
N VAL A 321 -5.88 13.68 -6.18
CA VAL A 321 -7.21 13.19 -5.80
C VAL A 321 -7.50 11.91 -6.56
N SER A 322 -7.71 10.83 -5.82
CA SER A 322 -8.10 9.52 -6.33
C SER A 322 -9.51 9.17 -5.88
N ALA A 323 -10.34 8.69 -6.79
CA ALA A 323 -11.67 8.17 -6.47
C ALA A 323 -11.97 6.93 -7.29
N GLY A 324 -12.63 5.96 -6.67
CA GLY A 324 -12.91 4.71 -7.35
C GLY A 324 -13.93 3.85 -6.63
N ILE A 325 -14.14 2.67 -7.19
CA ILE A 325 -15.06 1.67 -6.68
C ILE A 325 -14.49 0.26 -6.87
N GLY A 326 -14.53 -0.52 -5.81
CA GLY A 326 -14.36 -1.97 -5.86
C GLY A 326 -15.70 -2.69 -5.95
N TYR A 327 -15.73 -3.81 -6.66
CA TYR A 327 -16.84 -4.76 -6.68
C TYR A 327 -16.31 -6.15 -6.31
N TYR A 328 -16.69 -6.65 -5.15
CA TYR A 328 -16.36 -7.99 -4.67
C TYR A 328 -17.42 -9.00 -5.13
N GLY A 329 -16.97 -10.21 -5.48
CA GLY A 329 -17.87 -11.30 -5.89
C GLY A 329 -18.20 -11.36 -7.38
N LEU A 330 -17.57 -10.53 -8.23
CA LEU A 330 -17.85 -10.55 -9.68
C LEU A 330 -17.31 -11.84 -10.30
N GLY A 331 -18.18 -12.69 -10.82
CA GLY A 331 -17.76 -13.94 -11.47
C GLY A 331 -17.22 -15.02 -10.52
N GLY A 332 -17.23 -14.80 -9.20
CA GLY A 332 -16.79 -15.74 -8.17
C GLY A 332 -16.63 -15.05 -6.81
N GLU A 333 -16.93 -15.74 -5.71
CA GLU A 333 -16.93 -15.17 -4.34
C GLU A 333 -15.57 -14.59 -3.91
N SER A 334 -14.47 -15.11 -4.46
CA SER A 334 -13.09 -14.65 -4.18
C SER A 334 -12.52 -13.74 -5.25
N ASN A 335 -13.34 -13.27 -6.20
CA ASN A 335 -12.91 -12.36 -7.26
C ASN A 335 -13.32 -10.93 -6.93
N ASN A 336 -12.60 -9.96 -7.48
CA ASN A 336 -12.99 -8.56 -7.38
C ASN A 336 -12.54 -7.74 -8.59
N LEU A 337 -13.33 -6.71 -8.89
CA LEU A 337 -13.04 -5.71 -9.91
C LEU A 337 -12.77 -4.39 -9.22
N GLY A 338 -11.80 -3.61 -9.70
CA GLY A 338 -11.58 -2.24 -9.26
C GLY A 338 -11.55 -1.29 -10.45
N LEU A 339 -12.24 -0.16 -10.34
CA LEU A 339 -12.16 0.96 -11.29
C LEU A 339 -11.88 2.24 -10.51
N ALA A 340 -10.85 2.99 -10.91
CA ALA A 340 -10.52 4.24 -10.28
C ALA A 340 -9.98 5.27 -11.27
N VAL A 341 -10.12 6.54 -10.89
CA VAL A 341 -9.58 7.70 -11.59
C VAL A 341 -8.79 8.57 -10.61
N ASN A 342 -7.68 9.11 -11.07
CA ASN A 342 -6.82 10.01 -10.35
C ASN A 342 -6.57 11.28 -11.15
N TRP A 343 -6.49 12.40 -10.45
CA TRP A 343 -5.91 13.66 -10.92
C TRP A 343 -4.69 13.98 -10.06
N GLY A 344 -3.59 14.37 -10.69
CA GLY A 344 -2.34 14.78 -10.05
C GLY A 344 -1.83 16.12 -10.57
N ASP A 345 -1.55 17.03 -9.64
CA ASP A 345 -0.92 18.34 -9.85
C ASP A 345 0.59 18.20 -9.67
N ILE A 346 1.36 18.61 -10.67
CA ILE A 346 2.80 18.35 -10.76
C ILE A 346 3.54 19.68 -10.76
N LYS A 347 4.54 19.81 -9.89
CA LYS A 347 5.30 21.05 -9.76
C LYS A 347 5.98 21.42 -11.08
N GLY A 348 5.52 22.51 -11.70
CA GLY A 348 6.13 23.05 -12.91
C GLY A 348 5.86 22.25 -14.19
N SER A 349 4.88 21.33 -14.19
CA SER A 349 4.38 20.65 -15.38
C SER A 349 2.85 20.74 -15.46
N ASP A 350 2.26 20.23 -16.54
CA ASP A 350 0.81 20.09 -16.66
C ASP A 350 0.27 18.96 -15.76
N ASP A 351 -1.00 19.06 -15.39
CA ASP A 351 -1.71 18.04 -14.61
C ASP A 351 -1.78 16.70 -15.37
N GLN A 352 -1.57 15.60 -14.63
CA GLN A 352 -1.71 14.24 -15.14
C GLN A 352 -3.00 13.59 -14.64
N TYR A 353 -3.61 12.74 -15.48
CA TYR A 353 -4.77 11.95 -15.12
C TYR A 353 -4.49 10.46 -15.33
N THR A 354 -4.80 9.65 -14.33
CA THR A 354 -4.62 8.19 -14.39
C THR A 354 -5.97 7.51 -14.19
N THR A 355 -6.32 6.56 -15.05
CA THR A 355 -7.47 5.68 -14.86
C THR A 355 -6.98 4.25 -14.83
N GLU A 356 -7.47 3.43 -13.90
CA GLU A 356 -7.14 2.01 -13.84
C GLU A 356 -8.39 1.16 -13.69
N LEU A 357 -8.44 0.07 -14.45
CA LEU A 357 -9.41 -1.00 -14.34
C LEU A 357 -8.65 -2.32 -14.17
N PHE A 358 -8.86 -3.00 -13.04
CA PHE A 358 -8.31 -4.33 -12.83
C PHE A 358 -9.41 -5.36 -12.54
N TYR A 359 -9.16 -6.61 -12.88
CA TYR A 359 -9.97 -7.76 -12.50
C TYR A 359 -9.10 -8.85 -11.87
N PHE A 360 -9.29 -9.04 -10.57
CA PHE A 360 -8.64 -10.08 -9.76
C PHE A 360 -9.46 -11.37 -9.77
N MET A 361 -8.78 -12.49 -10.00
CA MET A 361 -9.34 -13.83 -10.01
C MET A 361 -8.55 -14.78 -9.12
N GLN A 362 -9.23 -15.44 -8.18
CA GLN A 362 -8.69 -16.58 -7.45
C GLN A 362 -8.95 -17.85 -8.27
N ILE A 363 -7.93 -18.37 -8.94
CA ILE A 363 -8.09 -19.52 -9.86
C ILE A 363 -8.08 -20.85 -9.09
N THR A 364 -7.15 -21.01 -8.15
CA THR A 364 -7.06 -22.12 -7.19
C THR A 364 -6.77 -21.55 -5.80
N SER A 365 -6.70 -22.36 -4.74
CA SER A 365 -6.34 -21.87 -3.40
C SER A 365 -4.94 -21.26 -3.29
N ASN A 366 -4.05 -21.52 -4.26
CA ASN A 366 -2.65 -21.10 -4.28
C ASN A 366 -2.23 -20.33 -5.54
N PHE A 367 -3.15 -20.07 -6.47
CA PHE A 367 -2.86 -19.33 -7.70
C PHE A 367 -3.86 -18.21 -7.93
N GLU A 368 -3.35 -17.00 -8.10
CA GLU A 368 -4.13 -15.78 -8.34
C GLU A 368 -3.67 -15.13 -9.65
N LEU A 369 -4.63 -14.57 -10.39
CA LEU A 369 -4.42 -13.88 -11.66
C LEU A 369 -5.13 -12.53 -11.61
N THR A 370 -4.43 -11.45 -11.92
CA THR A 370 -5.02 -10.12 -12.09
C THR A 370 -4.74 -9.62 -13.50
N ALA A 371 -5.79 -9.28 -14.24
CA ALA A 371 -5.66 -8.50 -15.48
C ALA A 371 -5.85 -7.01 -15.14
N ASP A 372 -5.08 -6.16 -15.78
CA ASP A 372 -5.00 -4.73 -15.49
C ASP A 372 -4.98 -3.91 -16.79
N ILE A 373 -5.65 -2.75 -16.80
CA ILE A 373 -5.59 -1.77 -17.88
C ILE A 373 -5.51 -0.38 -17.25
N GLN A 374 -4.48 0.38 -17.62
CA GLN A 374 -4.28 1.75 -17.16
C GLN A 374 -4.27 2.73 -18.33
N TYR A 375 -4.94 3.87 -18.17
CA TYR A 375 -4.93 4.96 -19.13
C TYR A 375 -4.34 6.21 -18.48
N ILE A 376 -3.24 6.71 -19.05
CA ILE A 376 -2.55 7.93 -18.64
C ILE A 376 -2.88 9.03 -19.64
N ALA A 377 -3.59 10.07 -19.19
CA ALA A 377 -3.89 11.26 -19.96
C ALA A 377 -3.01 12.42 -19.49
N ASN A 378 -2.54 13.22 -20.45
CA ASN A 378 -1.55 14.28 -20.24
C ASN A 378 -0.32 13.79 -19.45
N PRO A 379 0.39 12.76 -19.96
CA PRO A 379 1.59 12.25 -19.31
C PRO A 379 2.62 13.36 -19.10
N ALA A 380 3.01 13.56 -17.84
CA ALA A 380 3.71 14.74 -17.35
C ALA A 380 5.09 15.03 -17.97
N LEU A 381 5.75 14.00 -18.47
CA LEU A 381 7.09 14.03 -19.06
C LEU A 381 7.05 13.97 -20.59
N ASN A 382 5.86 13.92 -21.21
CA ASN A 382 5.71 13.73 -22.66
C ASN A 382 5.38 15.05 -23.40
N LEU A 383 6.08 15.32 -24.50
CA LEU A 383 5.89 16.51 -25.36
C LEU A 383 5.57 16.22 -26.85
N PRO A 384 5.16 15.01 -27.29
CA PRO A 384 4.43 14.87 -28.57
C PRO A 384 3.02 14.24 -28.48
N GLU A 385 2.77 13.29 -27.59
CA GLU A 385 1.50 12.53 -27.51
C GLU A 385 0.71 12.87 -26.24
N THR A 386 -0.62 12.85 -26.34
CA THR A 386 -1.52 13.31 -25.24
C THR A 386 -1.98 12.19 -24.29
N SER A 387 -1.71 10.92 -24.62
CA SER A 387 -2.07 9.80 -23.74
C SER A 387 -1.35 8.49 -24.06
N ALA A 388 -1.37 7.57 -23.08
CA ALA A 388 -0.89 6.20 -23.19
C ALA A 388 -1.88 5.22 -22.55
N LEU A 389 -1.98 4.02 -23.13
CA LEU A 389 -2.76 2.90 -22.64
C LEU A 389 -1.80 1.74 -22.33
N ILE A 390 -1.81 1.30 -21.09
CA ILE A 390 -0.98 0.24 -20.55
C ILE A 390 -1.88 -0.96 -20.25
N TYR A 391 -1.39 -2.15 -20.61
CA TYR A 391 -2.03 -3.44 -20.34
C TYR A 391 -1.12 -4.22 -19.40
N GLY A 392 -1.71 -4.84 -18.38
CA GLY A 392 -0.97 -5.57 -17.37
C GLY A 392 -1.54 -6.95 -17.07
N LEU A 393 -0.65 -7.85 -16.69
CA LEU A 393 -0.98 -9.15 -16.12
C LEU A 393 -0.11 -9.37 -14.89
N ARG A 394 -0.74 -9.69 -13.74
CA ARG A 394 -0.06 -10.02 -12.49
C ARG A 394 -0.47 -11.41 -12.03
N LEU A 395 0.52 -12.22 -11.69
CA LEU A 395 0.39 -13.59 -11.20
C LEU A 395 0.88 -13.64 -9.77
N ARG A 396 0.23 -14.48 -8.96
CA ARG A 396 0.74 -14.88 -7.65
C ARG A 396 0.64 -16.38 -7.47
N LEU A 397 1.70 -16.97 -6.94
CA LEU A 397 1.73 -18.34 -6.42
C LEU A 397 2.02 -18.29 -4.92
N ASP A 398 1.11 -18.85 -4.11
CA ASP A 398 1.34 -19.13 -2.68
C ASP A 398 2.03 -20.51 -2.55
N ILE A 399 3.14 -20.56 -1.79
CA ILE A 399 4.09 -21.69 -1.78
C ILE A 399 3.92 -22.55 -0.52
#